data_AF-B1XK89-F1
#
_entry.id   AF-B1XK89-F1
#
_cell.length_a   1.000
_cell.length_b   1.000
_cell.length_c   1.000
_cell.angle_alpha   90.00
_cell.angle_beta   90.00
_cell.angle_gamma   90.00
#
_symmetry.space_group_name_H-M   'P 1'
#
loop_
_entity.id
_entity.type
_entity.pdbx_description
1 polymer ?
#
loop_
_entity_poly.entity_id
_entity_poly.type
_entity_poly.pdbx_seq_one_letter_code
_entity_poly.pdbx_strand_id
1 'polypeptide(L)'
;MNNYYDRGGIISHLSAKKRSKPCKLTSHSLSVDYLGNVKMCCNILSSNPEHSPYIIGNVYKDRLLAIWNNDFFQKVREFHMSCNWSETTICESCIQDI
;
A
#
# COMPACT_ATOMS: atom_id res chain seq x y z
N MET A 1 4.79 -15.45 -17.97
CA MET A 1 4.87 -14.10 -17.38
C MET A 1 4.92 -14.26 -15.88
N ASN A 2 5.95 -13.75 -15.22
CA ASN A 2 6.02 -13.76 -13.75
C ASN A 2 4.98 -12.78 -13.21
N ASN A 3 3.88 -13.29 -12.68
CA ASN A 3 2.80 -12.50 -12.04
C ASN A 3 3.20 -12.00 -10.64
N TYR A 4 4.50 -11.79 -10.41
CA TYR A 4 5.05 -11.39 -9.12
C TYR A 4 5.35 -9.90 -9.13
N TYR A 5 4.99 -9.21 -8.04
CA TYR A 5 5.27 -7.80 -7.82
C TYR A 5 6.50 -7.63 -6.93
N ASP A 6 7.10 -6.45 -6.94
CA ASP A 6 8.31 -6.11 -6.19
C ASP A 6 8.14 -6.03 -4.67
N ARG A 7 6.90 -6.23 -4.18
CA ARG A 7 6.54 -6.18 -2.76
C ARG A 7 6.96 -4.87 -2.09
N GLY A 8 6.68 -3.74 -2.76
CA GLY A 8 7.02 -2.42 -2.21
C GLY A 8 8.52 -2.15 -2.22
N GLY A 9 9.23 -2.67 -3.23
CA GLY A 9 10.68 -2.47 -3.39
C GLY A 9 11.58 -3.52 -2.73
N ILE A 10 11.02 -4.47 -1.96
CA ILE A 10 11.81 -5.55 -1.33
C ILE A 10 12.52 -6.42 -2.39
N ILE A 11 11.83 -6.74 -3.49
CA ILE A 11 12.38 -7.57 -4.56
C ILE A 11 12.86 -6.65 -5.68
N SER A 12 14.06 -6.10 -5.50
CA SER A 12 14.63 -5.03 -6.34
C SER A 12 14.69 -5.34 -7.84
N HIS A 13 14.88 -6.59 -8.25
CA HIS A 13 14.92 -6.97 -9.68
C HIS A 13 13.54 -6.98 -10.36
N LEU A 14 12.45 -6.86 -9.58
CA LEU A 14 11.08 -6.71 -10.09
C LEU A 14 10.59 -5.25 -10.04
N SER A 15 11.35 -4.35 -9.42
CA SER A 15 11.02 -2.94 -9.30
C SER A 15 11.14 -2.22 -10.64
N ALA A 16 10.14 -1.40 -10.97
CA ALA A 16 10.26 -0.46 -12.08
C ALA A 16 11.08 0.76 -11.68
N LYS A 17 11.60 1.48 -12.69
CA LYS A 17 12.33 2.73 -12.47
C LYS A 17 11.45 3.83 -11.86
N LYS A 18 10.21 3.95 -12.33
CA LYS A 18 9.21 4.90 -11.82
C LYS A 18 7.82 4.53 -12.29
N ARG A 19 6.86 4.52 -11.36
CA ARG A 19 5.45 4.31 -11.60
C ARG A 19 4.83 5.59 -12.15
N SER A 20 4.34 5.52 -13.39
CA SER A 20 3.67 6.63 -14.08
C SER A 20 2.14 6.50 -14.13
N LYS A 21 1.60 5.35 -13.71
CA LYS A 21 0.17 5.06 -13.73
C LYS A 21 -0.44 5.14 -12.32
N PRO A 22 -1.70 5.59 -12.18
CA PRO A 22 -2.40 5.59 -10.91
C PRO A 22 -2.46 4.21 -10.26
N CYS A 23 -2.63 4.16 -8.95
CA CYS A 23 -2.94 2.92 -8.22
C CYS A 23 -4.39 2.99 -7.74
N LYS A 24 -5.26 2.10 -8.23
CA LYS A 24 -6.67 2.08 -7.81
C LYS A 24 -6.91 1.16 -6.64
N LEU A 25 -6.01 0.23 -6.34
CA LEU A 25 -6.18 -0.74 -5.26
C LEU A 25 -6.58 -0.10 -3.92
N THR A 26 -6.02 1.05 -3.56
CA THR A 26 -6.32 1.73 -2.28
C THR A 26 -7.73 2.32 -2.21
N SER A 27 -8.44 2.44 -3.34
CA SER A 27 -9.83 2.93 -3.37
C SER A 27 -10.87 1.83 -3.13
N HIS A 28 -10.52 0.55 -3.32
CA HIS A 28 -11.48 -0.56 -3.28
C HIS A 28 -10.97 -1.80 -2.54
N SER A 29 -9.73 -1.80 -2.06
CA SER A 29 -9.15 -2.90 -1.30
C SER A 29 -8.27 -2.41 -0.16
N LEU A 30 -8.19 -3.24 0.87
CA LEU A 30 -7.16 -3.21 1.92
C LEU A 30 -6.71 -4.65 2.18
N SER A 31 -5.70 -4.84 3.03
CA SER A 31 -5.29 -6.17 3.48
C SER A 31 -5.14 -6.20 4.99
N VAL A 32 -5.62 -7.27 5.63
CA VAL A 32 -5.44 -7.52 7.05
C VAL A 32 -4.46 -8.68 7.22
N ASP A 33 -3.42 -8.52 8.03
CA ASP A 33 -2.50 -9.62 8.35
C ASP A 33 -2.95 -10.44 9.57
N TYR A 34 -2.21 -11.52 9.89
CA TYR A 34 -2.55 -12.43 11.00
C TYR A 34 -2.47 -11.78 12.39
N LEU A 35 -1.79 -10.63 12.51
CA LEU A 35 -1.72 -9.83 13.74
C LEU A 35 -2.85 -8.77 13.80
N GLY A 36 -3.74 -8.78 12.81
CA GLY A 36 -4.85 -7.83 12.71
C GLY A 36 -4.45 -6.47 12.15
N ASN A 37 -3.20 -6.27 11.71
CA ASN A 37 -2.80 -5.00 11.13
C ASN A 37 -3.47 -4.80 9.78
N VAL A 38 -4.07 -3.63 9.60
CA VAL A 38 -4.69 -3.21 8.36
C VAL A 38 -3.66 -2.43 7.54
N LYS A 39 -3.55 -2.79 6.27
CA LYS A 39 -2.54 -2.27 5.35
C LYS A 39 -3.21 -1.75 4.10
N MET A 40 -2.62 -0.72 3.50
CA MET A 40 -3.16 -0.11 2.28
C MET A 40 -3.19 -1.06 1.06
N CYS A 41 -2.35 -2.09 1.03
CA CYS A 41 -2.18 -3.00 -0.10
C CYS A 41 -1.52 -4.32 0.34
N CYS A 42 -1.67 -5.38 -0.45
CA CYS A 42 -1.05 -6.69 -0.19
C CYS A 42 0.48 -6.71 -0.36
N ASN A 43 1.07 -5.70 -1.01
CA ASN A 43 2.53 -5.52 -1.10
C ASN A 43 3.16 -5.00 0.19
N ILE A 44 2.34 -4.45 1.10
CA ILE A 44 2.80 -3.95 2.39
C ILE A 44 2.95 -5.14 3.33
N LEU A 45 4.11 -5.23 3.97
CA LEU A 45 4.48 -6.32 4.85
C LEU A 45 4.81 -5.73 6.22
N SER A 46 3.96 -5.97 7.23
CA SER A 46 4.15 -5.45 8.58
C SER A 46 5.44 -5.93 9.25
N SER A 47 6.03 -7.01 8.74
CA SER A 47 7.33 -7.54 9.20
C SER A 47 8.53 -6.79 8.63
N ASN A 48 8.36 -5.96 7.60
CA ASN A 48 9.42 -5.08 7.10
C ASN A 48 9.32 -3.73 7.82
N PRO A 49 10.36 -3.29 8.57
CA PRO A 49 10.36 -2.00 9.24
C PRO A 49 10.08 -0.80 8.31
N GLU A 50 10.58 -0.83 7.08
CA GLU A 50 10.34 0.24 6.08
C GLU A 50 8.88 0.35 5.66
N HIS A 51 8.09 -0.72 5.87
CA HIS A 51 6.68 -0.75 5.54
C HIS A 51 5.78 -0.30 6.70
N SER A 52 6.32 -0.18 7.91
CA SER A 52 5.56 0.19 9.11
C SER A 52 4.78 1.51 9.00
N PRO A 53 5.25 2.56 8.30
CA PRO A 53 4.48 3.81 8.15
C PRO A 53 3.19 3.65 7.34
N TYR A 54 3.04 2.56 6.59
CA TYR A 54 1.90 2.30 5.71
C TYR A 54 0.87 1.33 6.30
N ILE A 55 1.03 1.01 7.58
CA ILE A 55 0.03 0.33 8.38
C ILE A 55 -1.01 1.37 8.79
N ILE A 56 -2.25 1.18 8.34
CA ILE A 56 -3.32 2.17 8.48
C ILE A 56 -4.20 1.94 9.72
N GLY A 57 -4.01 0.84 10.45
CA GLY A 57 -4.74 0.56 11.69
C GLY A 57 -4.61 -0.89 12.14
N ASN A 58 -5.41 -1.29 13.13
CA ASN A 58 -5.49 -2.68 13.58
C ASN A 58 -6.93 -3.06 13.96
N VAL A 59 -7.43 -4.17 13.43
CA VAL A 59 -8.84 -4.59 13.61
C VAL A 59 -9.18 -5.04 15.03
N TYR A 60 -8.18 -5.32 15.87
CA TYR A 60 -8.38 -5.59 17.29
C TYR A 60 -8.56 -4.31 18.13
N LYS A 61 -8.25 -3.14 17.55
CA LYS A 61 -8.33 -1.84 18.24
C LYS A 61 -9.51 -1.01 17.76
N ASP A 62 -9.71 -0.95 16.44
CA ASP A 62 -10.67 -0.05 15.81
C ASP A 62 -11.61 -0.80 14.86
N ARG A 63 -12.79 -0.22 14.65
CA ARG A 63 -13.72 -0.71 13.62
C ARG A 63 -13.08 -0.57 12.24
N LEU A 64 -13.17 -1.62 11.43
CA LEU A 64 -12.60 -1.62 10.08
C LEU A 64 -13.08 -0.42 9.23
N LEU A 65 -14.34 -0.01 9.37
CA LEU A 65 -14.87 1.16 8.68
C LEU A 65 -14.23 2.48 9.14
N ALA A 66 -13.86 2.61 10.42
CA ALA A 66 -13.14 3.77 10.91
C ALA A 66 -11.71 3.79 10.35
N ILE A 67 -11.04 2.64 10.33
CA ILE A 67 -9.72 2.48 9.72
C ILE A 67 -9.76 2.83 8.22
N TRP A 68 -10.76 2.31 7.50
CA TRP A 68 -10.97 2.58 6.07
C TRP A 68 -11.15 4.06 5.75
N ASN A 69 -11.71 4.82 6.69
CA ASN A 69 -12.02 6.23 6.53
C ASN A 69 -11.06 7.18 7.25
N ASN A 70 -9.94 6.69 7.79
CA ASN A 70 -9.00 7.57 8.47
C ASN A 70 -8.34 8.57 7.49
N ASP A 71 -7.94 9.73 8.03
CA ASP A 71 -7.45 10.85 7.22
C ASP A 71 -6.22 10.50 6.38
N PHE A 72 -5.32 9.67 6.92
CA PHE A 72 -4.12 9.25 6.21
C PHE A 72 -4.47 8.41 4.97
N PHE A 73 -5.35 7.43 5.11
CA PHE A 73 -5.70 6.53 4.02
C PHE A 73 -6.56 7.22 2.95
N GLN A 74 -7.37 8.22 3.34
CA GLN A 74 -8.04 9.09 2.37
C GLN A 74 -7.03 9.88 1.53
N LYS A 75 -6.02 10.50 2.15
CA LYS A 75 -4.95 11.21 1.42
C LYS A 75 -4.15 10.28 0.52
N VAL A 76 -3.84 9.07 0.98
CA VAL A 76 -3.17 8.04 0.15
C VAL A 76 -3.96 7.75 -1.12
N ARG A 77 -5.29 7.69 -1.08
CA ARG A 77 -6.13 7.50 -2.28
C ARG A 77 -5.97 8.66 -3.26
N GLU A 78 -5.95 9.89 -2.77
CA GLU A 78 -5.74 11.08 -3.61
C GLU A 78 -4.35 11.05 -4.27
N PHE A 79 -3.31 10.80 -3.48
CA PHE A 79 -1.93 10.69 -3.96
C PHE A 79 -1.76 9.59 -5.02
N HIS A 80 -2.32 8.41 -4.75
CA HIS A 80 -2.26 7.29 -5.68
C HIS A 80 -3.02 7.56 -6.98
N MET A 81 -4.11 8.31 -6.94
CA MET A 81 -4.86 8.71 -8.15
C MET A 81 -4.12 9.78 -8.96
N SER A 82 -3.36 10.65 -8.31
CA SER A 82 -2.57 11.71 -8.96
C SER A 82 -1.14 11.29 -9.30
N CYS A 83 -0.78 10.01 -9.14
CA CYS A 83 0.60 9.51 -9.26
C CYS A 83 1.62 10.25 -8.39
N ASN A 84 1.18 10.80 -7.25
CA ASN A 84 2.06 11.38 -6.25
C ASN A 84 2.51 10.27 -5.29
N TRP A 85 3.82 10.03 -5.20
CA TRP A 85 4.39 8.99 -4.35
C TRP A 85 5.22 9.55 -3.19
N SER A 86 5.17 10.87 -2.95
CA SER A 86 6.00 11.53 -1.92
C SER A 86 5.79 10.98 -0.51
N GLU A 87 4.55 10.60 -0.19
CA GLU A 87 4.15 10.03 1.09
C GLU A 87 4.05 8.49 1.06
N THR A 88 4.30 7.87 -0.10
CA THR A 88 4.19 6.42 -0.33
C THR A 88 5.33 5.96 -1.25
N THR A 89 6.57 6.24 -0.86
CA THR A 89 7.76 6.06 -1.70
C THR A 89 7.95 4.61 -2.14
N ILE A 90 7.57 3.65 -1.30
CA ILE A 90 7.59 2.21 -1.63
C ILE A 90 6.64 1.82 -2.78
N CYS A 91 5.70 2.70 -3.16
CA CYS A 91 4.82 2.52 -4.30
C CYS A 91 5.40 3.09 -5.60
N GLU A 92 6.45 3.91 -5.54
CA GLU A 92 7.05 4.56 -6.72
C GLU A 92 7.65 3.55 -7.70
N SER A 93 8.09 2.38 -7.25
CA SER A 93 8.60 1.32 -8.13
C SER A 93 7.58 0.24 -8.48
N CYS A 94 6.39 0.26 -7.88
CA CYS A 94 5.44 -0.83 -7.98
C CYS A 94 4.73 -0.88 -9.34
N ILE A 95 4.69 -2.06 -9.97
CA ILE A 95 4.07 -2.27 -11.29
C ILE A 95 2.64 -2.80 -11.25
N GLN A 96 2.03 -2.96 -10.08
CA GLN A 96 0.67 -3.52 -9.96
C GLN A 96 -0.36 -2.56 -10.56
N ASP A 97 -1.04 -2.98 -11.62
CA ASP A 97 -2.03 -2.21 -12.39
C ASP A 97 -3.44 -2.80 -12.18
N ILE A 98 -3.94 -2.74 -10.94
CA ILE A 98 -5.27 -3.18 -10.51
C ILE A 98 -6.06 -1.98 -9.98
#